data_AF-Q8N0U4-F1
#
_entry.id   AF-Q8N0U4-F1
#
_cell.length_a   1.000
_cell.length_b   1.000
_cell.length_c   1.000
_cell.angle_alpha   90.00
_cell.angle_beta   90.00
_cell.angle_gamma   90.00
#
_symmetry.space_group_name_H-M   'P 1'
#
loop_
_entity.id
_entity.type
_entity.pdbx_description
1 polymer ?
#
loop_
_entity_poly.entity_id
_entity_poly.type
_entity_poly.pdbx_seq_one_letter_code
_entity_poly.pdbx_strand_id
1 'polypeptide(L)'
;MLAPCSGWELGCFRLCLRQVRLWAGAGRWACWACQARPYSSGGSERWPGSETEVPPPGPGRRTLKEWTLQVSPFGRLRARLPCHLAVRPLDPLTYPDGDRVLVAVCGVEGGVRGLDGLQVKYDEDLEEMAIVSDTIHPQASVEVNAPLKFGLDIKSSGSGCVKVQSIEGDNCKIETEHGTSILQSVKGQKLHVQTKGGKVICLGTVYGNIDIHASDKSAVTIDKLQGSSVTVSTEDGLLKAKYLYTESSFLSSAAGDITLGSVHGNITLQSKMGNITVDSSSGCLKASTNQGAIDVYVSQLGKVELKSHKGSIIVKVPSSLQAHLQLSGKEVDVNSEVHVQEMAEVRKDDVVTVTGLMNQASKREKWIKADAPKGTVSFRRQSWFQSLKLQD
;
A
#
# COMPACT_ATOMS: atom_id res chain seq x y z
N MET A 1 -52.14 -3.36 -22.14
CA MET A 1 -53.15 -4.42 -22.24
C MET A 1 -52.60 -5.66 -21.55
N LEU A 2 -53.16 -5.95 -20.38
CA LEU A 2 -53.29 -7.25 -19.68
C LEU A 2 -52.09 -8.22 -19.62
N ALA A 3 -51.41 -8.24 -18.47
CA ALA A 3 -51.23 -9.47 -17.69
C ALA A 3 -52.48 -9.64 -16.75
N PRO A 4 -52.63 -10.60 -15.79
CA PRO A 4 -51.72 -11.63 -15.25
C PRO A 4 -52.47 -12.94 -14.78
N CYS A 5 -51.86 -13.66 -13.80
CA CYS A 5 -52.43 -14.61 -12.80
C CYS A 5 -52.49 -16.10 -13.20
N SER A 6 -52.27 -17.09 -12.31
CA SER A 6 -51.91 -17.18 -10.88
C SER A 6 -51.87 -18.67 -10.49
N GLY A 7 -51.19 -19.03 -9.39
CA GLY A 7 -51.36 -20.33 -8.73
C GLY A 7 -50.54 -20.46 -7.44
N TRP A 8 -51.15 -20.07 -6.31
CA TRP A 8 -50.65 -20.18 -4.94
C TRP A 8 -50.69 -21.63 -4.42
N GLU A 9 -49.85 -21.95 -3.44
CA GLU A 9 -50.33 -22.60 -2.20
C GLU A 9 -49.39 -22.37 -1.00
N LEU A 10 -50.01 -22.12 0.15
CA LEU A 10 -49.40 -21.88 1.45
C LEU A 10 -48.91 -23.18 2.10
N GLY A 11 -47.83 -23.09 2.87
CA GLY A 11 -47.40 -24.13 3.81
C GLY A 11 -46.63 -23.57 4.99
N CYS A 12 -47.34 -23.23 6.07
CA CYS A 12 -46.80 -22.87 7.37
C CYS A 12 -45.92 -23.99 7.95
N PHE A 13 -44.67 -23.70 8.33
CA PHE A 13 -43.96 -24.50 9.33
C PHE A 13 -43.13 -23.63 10.29
N ARG A 14 -43.71 -23.51 11.48
CA ARG A 14 -43.12 -23.52 12.84
C ARG A 14 -41.85 -22.71 13.12
N LEU A 15 -42.07 -21.70 13.97
CA LEU A 15 -41.13 -21.23 14.98
C LEU A 15 -40.48 -22.40 15.73
N CYS A 16 -39.16 -22.44 15.75
CA CYS A 16 -38.38 -22.98 16.85
C CYS A 16 -37.28 -21.99 17.20
N LEU A 17 -37.40 -21.41 18.40
CA LEU A 17 -36.34 -20.67 19.06
C LEU A 17 -35.06 -21.51 19.12
N ARG A 18 -33.95 -20.96 18.62
CA ARG A 18 -32.61 -21.35 19.07
C ARG A 18 -31.77 -20.11 19.34
N GLN A 19 -31.68 -19.83 20.63
CA GLN A 19 -30.70 -19.03 21.36
C GLN A 19 -29.49 -18.55 20.55
N VAL A 20 -29.46 -17.24 20.26
CA VAL A 20 -28.21 -16.48 20.18
C VAL A 20 -27.93 -16.00 21.60
N ARG A 21 -27.16 -16.78 22.36
CA ARG A 21 -26.67 -16.36 23.68
C ARG A 21 -25.54 -15.36 23.49
N LEU A 22 -25.75 -14.17 24.04
CA LEU A 22 -24.71 -13.23 24.43
C LEU A 22 -23.58 -13.96 25.17
N TRP A 23 -22.37 -13.88 24.64
CA TRP A 23 -21.17 -14.14 25.42
C TRP A 23 -20.61 -12.81 25.90
N ALA A 24 -21.09 -12.40 27.07
CA ALA A 24 -20.33 -11.58 28.00
C ALA A 24 -19.26 -12.49 28.63
N GLY A 25 -18.12 -12.60 27.96
CA GLY A 25 -16.94 -13.29 28.47
C GLY A 25 -16.03 -12.31 29.18
N ALA A 26 -16.24 -12.16 30.49
CA ALA A 26 -15.26 -11.56 31.40
C ALA A 26 -14.02 -12.47 31.46
N GLY A 27 -13.12 -12.31 30.50
CA GLY A 27 -11.82 -12.99 30.44
C GLY A 27 -10.75 -12.11 31.05
N ARG A 28 -10.42 -12.35 32.31
CA ARG A 28 -9.24 -11.81 32.99
C ARG A 28 -8.00 -12.08 32.13
N TRP A 29 -7.47 -11.06 31.48
CA TRP A 29 -6.11 -11.07 30.97
C TRP A 29 -5.30 -10.16 31.87
N ALA A 30 -4.39 -10.80 32.60
CA ALA A 30 -3.55 -10.18 33.61
C ALA A 30 -2.78 -9.00 33.01
N CYS A 31 -2.86 -7.87 33.70
CA CYS A 31 -1.88 -6.80 33.60
C CYS A 31 -0.49 -7.39 33.84
N TRP A 32 0.25 -7.63 32.77
CA TRP A 32 1.69 -7.55 32.84
C TRP A 32 2.07 -6.10 32.64
N ALA A 33 2.49 -5.51 33.76
CA ALA A 33 3.18 -4.24 33.82
C ALA A 33 4.42 -4.31 32.92
N CYS A 34 4.30 -3.84 31.69
CA CYS A 34 5.45 -3.35 30.95
C CYS A 34 5.85 -2.03 31.61
N GLN A 35 6.84 -2.13 32.48
CA GLN A 35 7.53 -1.00 33.08
C GLN A 35 7.93 -0.02 31.99
N ALA A 36 7.45 1.21 32.13
CA ALA A 36 8.06 2.38 31.53
C ALA A 36 9.53 2.41 31.98
N ARG A 37 10.45 2.21 31.03
CA ARG A 37 11.84 2.67 31.18
C ARG A 37 12.02 3.88 30.28
N PRO A 38 12.43 5.03 30.83
CA PRO A 38 12.90 6.14 30.02
C PRO A 38 14.28 5.75 29.50
N TYR A 39 14.43 5.60 28.18
CA TYR A 39 15.76 5.55 27.59
C TYR A 39 16.27 6.98 27.41
N SER A 40 17.13 7.33 28.36
CA SER A 40 18.04 8.46 28.35
C SER A 40 18.97 8.37 27.14
N SER A 41 19.03 9.47 26.39
CA SER A 41 20.20 10.07 25.75
C SER A 41 21.51 9.24 25.74
N GLY A 42 21.98 8.89 24.53
CA GLY A 42 23.40 8.61 24.30
C GLY A 42 23.65 7.70 23.08
N GLY A 43 24.21 8.26 22.01
CA GLY A 43 24.74 7.48 20.87
C GLY A 43 24.24 7.96 19.52
N SER A 44 24.59 9.19 19.14
CA SER A 44 24.47 9.66 17.75
C SER A 44 25.57 8.98 16.93
N GLU A 45 25.25 7.84 16.34
CA GLU A 45 26.02 7.32 15.20
C GLU A 45 25.52 8.03 13.95
N ARG A 46 26.33 9.00 13.51
CA ARG A 46 26.20 9.70 12.24
C ARG A 46 26.23 8.68 11.11
N TRP A 47 25.11 8.54 10.42
CA TRP A 47 25.09 8.01 9.06
C TRP A 47 25.58 9.11 8.12
N PRO A 48 26.71 8.94 7.41
CA PRO A 48 27.14 9.87 6.39
C PRO A 48 26.34 9.57 5.12
N GLY A 49 25.54 10.53 4.65
CA GLY A 49 24.96 10.48 3.31
C GLY A 49 23.44 10.38 3.26
N SER A 50 22.74 11.42 3.72
CA SER A 50 21.50 11.88 3.09
C SER A 50 21.16 13.31 3.51
N GLU A 51 22.16 14.20 3.57
CA GLU A 51 21.93 15.62 3.33
C GLU A 51 22.05 15.80 1.83
N THR A 52 20.98 15.48 1.10
CA THR A 52 20.78 16.16 -0.17
C THR A 52 20.42 17.58 0.22
N GLU A 53 21.47 18.41 0.31
CA GLU A 53 21.41 19.86 0.15
C GLU A 53 20.17 20.20 -0.66
N VAL A 54 19.22 20.90 -0.02
CA VAL A 54 18.22 21.66 -0.76
C VAL A 54 19.03 22.47 -1.76
N PRO A 55 18.90 22.23 -3.08
CA PRO A 55 19.67 23.00 -4.03
C PRO A 55 19.30 24.47 -3.77
N PRO A 56 20.27 25.39 -3.78
CA PRO A 56 19.96 26.82 -3.69
C PRO A 56 18.86 27.10 -4.72
N PRO A 57 17.89 27.97 -4.42
CA PRO A 57 16.77 28.19 -5.32
C PRO A 57 17.34 28.54 -6.69
N GLY A 58 17.20 27.61 -7.63
CA GLY A 58 17.54 27.82 -9.03
C GLY A 58 16.82 29.06 -9.55
N PRO A 59 17.27 29.62 -10.67
CA PRO A 59 16.90 30.97 -11.10
C PRO A 59 15.38 31.20 -11.01
N GLY A 60 15.04 32.19 -10.16
CA GLY A 60 13.73 32.74 -9.81
C GLY A 60 12.47 32.11 -10.42
N ARG A 61 11.89 31.10 -9.77
CA ARG A 61 10.44 30.91 -9.84
C ARG A 61 9.77 32.00 -9.01
N ARG A 62 9.33 33.06 -9.67
CA ARG A 62 8.55 34.13 -9.03
C ARG A 62 7.08 33.71 -8.92
N THR A 63 6.48 34.04 -7.78
CA THR A 63 5.02 33.97 -7.60
C THR A 63 4.37 34.96 -8.55
N LEU A 64 3.57 34.46 -9.49
CA LEU A 64 2.90 35.24 -10.53
C LEU A 64 1.57 35.81 -10.03
N LYS A 65 0.81 34.99 -9.29
CA LYS A 65 -0.45 35.37 -8.64
C LYS A 65 -0.61 34.58 -7.35
N GLU A 66 -1.23 35.23 -6.38
CA GLU A 66 -1.58 34.65 -5.09
C GLU A 66 -3.04 34.97 -4.79
N TRP A 67 -3.74 34.01 -4.19
CA TRP A 67 -5.10 34.17 -3.68
C TRP A 67 -5.13 33.72 -2.23
N THR A 68 -5.87 34.46 -1.41
CA THR A 68 -6.25 34.07 -0.07
C THR A 68 -7.77 34.05 -0.02
N LEU A 69 -8.34 32.87 0.18
CA LEU A 69 -9.79 32.66 0.25
C LEU A 69 -10.15 32.15 1.64
N GLN A 70 -11.26 32.64 2.18
CA GLN A 70 -11.83 32.11 3.41
C GLN A 70 -12.71 30.90 3.04
N VAL A 71 -12.55 29.80 3.78
CA VAL A 71 -13.20 28.51 3.50
C VAL A 71 -13.63 27.82 4.79
N SER A 72 -14.57 26.88 4.70
CA SER A 72 -14.93 26.00 5.81
C SER A 72 -13.79 25.02 6.11
N PRO A 73 -13.31 24.84 7.35
CA PRO A 73 -12.15 24.01 7.69
C PRO A 73 -12.28 22.53 7.33
N PHE A 74 -13.50 22.04 7.08
CA PHE A 74 -13.82 20.65 6.73
C PHE A 74 -14.27 20.48 5.27
N GLY A 75 -14.03 21.50 4.44
CA GLY A 75 -14.40 21.50 3.03
C GLY A 75 -13.58 20.55 2.17
N ARG A 76 -13.74 20.70 0.85
CA ARG A 76 -13.06 19.89 -0.16
C ARG A 76 -12.33 20.76 -1.18
N LEU A 77 -11.12 20.37 -1.54
CA LEU A 77 -10.35 20.98 -2.63
C LEU A 77 -10.50 20.12 -3.88
N ARG A 78 -11.10 20.68 -4.92
CA ARG A 78 -11.11 20.13 -6.28
C ARG A 78 -10.09 20.87 -7.14
N ALA A 79 -9.04 20.18 -7.57
CA ALA A 79 -8.02 20.75 -8.45
C ALA A 79 -8.00 20.01 -9.79
N ARG A 80 -8.05 20.74 -10.91
CA ARG A 80 -7.91 20.21 -12.27
C ARG A 80 -6.91 21.05 -13.04
N LEU A 81 -5.68 20.55 -13.16
CA LEU A 81 -4.54 21.34 -13.66
C LEU A 81 -3.60 20.49 -14.54
N PRO A 82 -3.12 21.01 -15.69
CA PRO A 82 -2.17 20.33 -16.57
C PRO A 82 -0.70 20.50 -16.14
N CYS A 83 -0.44 20.96 -14.90
CA CYS A 83 0.88 21.37 -14.44
C CYS A 83 1.23 20.76 -13.08
N HIS A 84 2.40 21.14 -12.56
CA HIS A 84 2.81 20.71 -11.21
C HIS A 84 1.89 21.32 -10.15
N LEU A 85 1.45 20.51 -9.19
CA LEU A 85 0.61 20.92 -8.07
C LEU A 85 1.24 20.42 -6.76
N ALA A 86 1.45 21.31 -5.80
CA ALA A 86 1.85 20.97 -4.45
C ALA A 86 0.75 21.38 -3.47
N VAL A 87 0.26 20.43 -2.68
CA VAL A 87 -0.71 20.67 -1.61
C VAL A 87 -0.02 20.42 -0.27
N ARG A 88 -0.06 21.42 0.62
CA ARG A 88 0.49 21.37 1.97
C ARG A 88 -0.58 21.80 2.98
N PRO A 89 -0.49 21.38 4.25
CA PRO A 89 -1.35 21.92 5.28
C PRO A 89 -1.03 23.39 5.49
N LEU A 90 -2.06 24.15 5.83
CA LEU A 90 -1.95 25.48 6.39
C LEU A 90 -1.13 25.42 7.70
N ASP A 91 -0.29 26.42 7.94
CA ASP A 91 0.47 26.49 9.19
C ASP A 91 -0.51 26.76 10.37
N PRO A 92 -0.64 25.82 11.33
CA PRO A 92 -1.55 25.98 12.46
C PRO A 92 -1.19 27.15 13.38
N LEU A 93 0.10 27.57 13.40
CA LEU A 93 0.55 28.69 14.23
C LEU A 93 0.07 30.03 13.67
N THR A 94 0.07 30.16 12.34
CA THR A 94 -0.35 31.38 11.65
C THR A 94 -1.87 31.47 11.50
N TYR A 95 -2.54 30.32 11.33
CA TYR A 95 -3.99 30.25 11.08
C TYR A 95 -4.65 29.16 11.94
N PRO A 96 -4.90 29.42 13.23
CA PRO A 96 -5.38 28.41 14.18
C PRO A 96 -6.78 27.89 13.86
N ASP A 97 -7.64 28.72 13.23
CA ASP A 97 -9.01 28.34 12.89
C ASP A 97 -9.08 27.41 11.66
N GLY A 98 -8.01 27.36 10.86
CA GLY A 98 -7.97 26.57 9.63
C GLY A 98 -9.05 26.99 8.61
N ASP A 99 -9.43 28.27 8.59
CA ASP A 99 -10.53 28.80 7.79
C ASP A 99 -10.05 29.46 6.49
N ARG A 100 -8.82 29.17 6.05
CA ARG A 100 -8.23 29.80 4.87
C ARG A 100 -7.56 28.80 3.96
N VAL A 101 -7.58 29.12 2.67
CA VAL A 101 -6.74 28.48 1.67
C VAL A 101 -5.90 29.55 0.98
N LEU A 102 -4.60 29.27 0.87
CA LEU A 102 -3.65 30.09 0.13
C LEU A 102 -3.32 29.36 -1.17
N VAL A 103 -3.49 30.03 -2.31
CA VAL A 103 -3.11 29.49 -3.62
C VAL A 103 -2.05 30.41 -4.21
N ALA A 104 -0.88 29.88 -4.51
CA ALA A 104 0.21 30.59 -5.17
C ALA A 104 0.54 29.91 -6.48
N VAL A 105 0.63 30.67 -7.57
CA VAL A 105 1.04 30.16 -8.88
C VAL A 105 2.42 30.71 -9.18
N CYS A 106 3.39 29.82 -9.32
CA CYS A 106 4.75 30.17 -9.71
C CYS A 106 5.00 29.73 -11.16
N GLY A 107 5.71 30.55 -11.93
CA GLY A 107 6.10 30.21 -13.30
C GLY A 107 7.49 30.69 -13.64
N VAL A 108 7.94 30.34 -14.85
CA VAL A 108 9.27 30.67 -15.36
C VAL A 108 9.19 32.02 -16.09
N GLU A 109 10.19 32.88 -15.84
CA GLU A 109 10.27 34.24 -16.38
C GLU A 109 10.19 34.22 -17.93
N GLY A 110 9.24 34.96 -18.50
CA GLY A 110 9.00 35.04 -19.95
C GLY A 110 7.81 34.23 -20.50
N GLY A 111 7.21 33.33 -19.71
CA GLY A 111 6.04 32.53 -20.10
C GLY A 111 4.69 33.15 -19.73
N VAL A 112 4.41 34.39 -20.15
CA VAL A 112 3.19 35.16 -19.75
C VAL A 112 1.96 34.81 -20.63
N ARG A 113 1.76 33.53 -20.99
CA ARG A 113 0.55 33.12 -21.72
C ARG A 113 -0.12 31.96 -20.99
N GLY A 114 -1.31 32.20 -20.42
CA GLY A 114 -2.19 31.16 -19.87
C GLY A 114 -2.78 31.42 -18.48
N LEU A 115 -2.38 32.47 -17.75
CA LEU A 115 -2.91 32.72 -16.39
C LEU A 115 -4.37 33.18 -16.36
N ASP A 116 -4.90 33.73 -17.46
CA ASP A 116 -6.30 34.18 -17.52
C ASP A 116 -7.29 33.01 -17.56
N GLY A 117 -6.83 31.80 -17.89
CA GLY A 117 -7.65 30.59 -17.86
C GLY A 117 -7.73 29.91 -16.49
N LEU A 118 -7.02 30.40 -15.47
CA LEU A 118 -7.06 29.81 -14.13
C LEU A 118 -8.25 30.39 -13.35
N GLN A 119 -9.25 29.54 -13.10
CA GLN A 119 -10.39 29.87 -12.26
C GLN A 119 -10.15 29.29 -10.86
N VAL A 120 -10.05 30.19 -9.87
CA VAL A 120 -10.05 29.85 -8.44
C VAL A 120 -11.36 30.36 -7.87
N LYS A 121 -12.24 29.45 -7.47
CA LYS A 121 -13.56 29.78 -6.89
C LYS A 121 -13.79 28.94 -5.64
N TYR A 122 -14.51 29.51 -4.69
CA TYR A 122 -15.01 28.80 -3.52
C TYR A 122 -16.54 28.84 -3.57
N ASP A 123 -17.16 27.68 -3.39
CA ASP A 123 -18.60 27.49 -3.29
C ASP A 123 -18.94 27.24 -1.82
N GLU A 124 -19.64 28.19 -1.19
CA GLU A 124 -20.02 28.12 0.23
C GLU A 124 -21.08 27.04 0.49
N ASP A 125 -22.00 26.81 -0.46
CA ASP A 125 -23.11 25.85 -0.29
C ASP A 125 -22.60 24.41 -0.32
N LEU A 126 -21.57 24.15 -1.14
CA LEU A 126 -20.94 22.84 -1.28
C LEU A 126 -19.69 22.66 -0.39
N GLU A 127 -19.25 23.72 0.30
CA GLU A 127 -17.96 23.80 0.99
C GLU A 127 -16.79 23.33 0.10
N GLU A 128 -16.85 23.63 -1.20
CA GLU A 128 -15.91 23.13 -2.20
C GLU A 128 -15.10 24.27 -2.81
N MET A 129 -13.78 24.16 -2.73
CA MET A 129 -12.85 25.03 -3.43
C MET A 129 -12.43 24.40 -4.76
N ALA A 130 -12.71 25.07 -5.87
CA ALA A 130 -12.34 24.63 -7.21
C ALA A 130 -11.17 25.46 -7.76
N ILE A 131 -10.11 24.77 -8.17
CA ILE A 131 -8.97 25.33 -8.92
C ILE A 131 -8.94 24.61 -10.27
N VAL A 132 -9.38 25.28 -11.33
CA VAL A 132 -9.49 24.69 -12.67
C VAL A 132 -8.74 25.55 -13.67
N SER A 133 -7.91 24.90 -14.49
CA SER A 133 -7.29 25.53 -15.65
C SER A 133 -7.01 24.50 -16.73
N ASP A 134 -7.34 24.82 -17.98
CA ASP A 134 -7.03 23.97 -19.13
C ASP A 134 -5.83 24.50 -19.96
N THR A 135 -5.49 25.77 -19.80
CA THR A 135 -4.52 26.49 -20.65
C THR A 135 -3.22 26.87 -19.95
N ILE A 136 -3.06 26.48 -18.69
CA ILE A 136 -1.84 26.77 -17.93
C ILE A 136 -0.65 26.03 -18.54
N HIS A 137 0.50 26.72 -18.59
CA HIS A 137 1.72 26.15 -19.14
C HIS A 137 2.19 24.96 -18.29
N PRO A 138 2.60 23.82 -18.87
CA PRO A 138 3.02 22.62 -18.11
C PRO A 138 4.18 22.87 -17.13
N GLN A 139 5.02 23.88 -17.40
CA GLN A 139 6.16 24.26 -16.56
C GLN A 139 5.77 25.14 -15.35
N ALA A 140 4.53 25.61 -15.27
CA ALA A 140 4.03 26.31 -14.10
C ALA A 140 3.89 25.35 -12.91
N SER A 141 3.94 25.89 -11.70
CA SER A 141 3.62 25.16 -10.48
C SER A 141 2.62 25.92 -9.65
N VAL A 142 1.57 25.22 -9.24
CA VAL A 142 0.59 25.73 -8.29
C VAL A 142 0.90 25.15 -6.93
N GLU A 143 1.08 26.01 -5.93
CA GLU A 143 1.16 25.64 -4.53
C GLU A 143 -0.16 26.01 -3.84
N VAL A 144 -0.72 25.07 -3.09
CA VAL A 144 -1.96 25.25 -2.34
C VAL A 144 -1.69 24.89 -0.90
N ASN A 145 -1.85 25.86 0.00
CA ASN A 145 -1.88 25.60 1.43
C ASN A 145 -3.34 25.54 1.86
N ALA A 146 -3.81 24.36 2.25
CA ALA A 146 -5.19 24.11 2.63
C ALA A 146 -5.29 23.63 4.08
N PRO A 147 -6.45 23.77 4.74
CA PRO A 147 -6.62 23.29 6.11
C PRO A 147 -6.32 21.79 6.26
N LEU A 148 -5.84 21.38 7.43
CA LEU A 148 -5.34 20.02 7.67
C LEU A 148 -6.37 18.93 7.33
N LYS A 149 -7.66 19.19 7.57
CA LYS A 149 -8.77 18.24 7.42
C LYS A 149 -9.49 18.29 6.08
N PHE A 150 -8.99 19.07 5.13
CA PHE A 150 -9.64 19.19 3.83
C PHE A 150 -9.65 17.87 3.06
N GLY A 151 -10.80 17.55 2.45
CA GLY A 151 -10.87 16.50 1.45
C GLY A 151 -10.17 16.91 0.16
N LEU A 152 -9.58 15.96 -0.57
CA LEU A 152 -8.87 16.25 -1.82
C LEU A 152 -9.50 15.49 -3.00
N ASP A 153 -9.75 16.20 -4.11
CA ASP A 153 -10.13 15.65 -5.42
C ASP A 153 -9.25 16.31 -6.48
N ILE A 154 -8.07 15.74 -6.68
CA ILE A 154 -7.03 16.27 -7.55
C ILE A 154 -7.01 15.46 -8.85
N LYS A 155 -7.09 16.14 -9.98
CA LYS A 155 -6.86 15.56 -11.31
C LYS A 155 -5.77 16.36 -12.01
N SER A 156 -4.69 15.69 -12.41
CA SER A 156 -3.64 16.30 -13.22
C SER A 156 -3.62 15.70 -14.61
N SER A 157 -3.80 16.55 -15.61
CA SER A 157 -3.67 16.19 -17.03
C SER A 157 -2.21 16.36 -17.49
N GLY A 158 -1.78 15.55 -18.45
CA GLY A 158 -0.40 15.60 -18.96
C GLY A 158 0.66 15.07 -17.99
N SER A 159 1.84 15.72 -17.97
CA SER A 159 3.04 15.26 -17.26
C SER A 159 3.31 15.98 -15.93
N GLY A 160 2.30 16.64 -15.35
CA GLY A 160 2.41 17.39 -14.11
C GLY A 160 2.75 16.49 -12.90
N CYS A 161 3.59 16.99 -11.99
CA CYS A 161 3.83 16.30 -10.71
C CYS A 161 2.82 16.78 -9.68
N VAL A 162 2.09 15.85 -9.05
CA VAL A 162 1.23 16.14 -7.91
C VAL A 162 1.97 15.75 -6.63
N LYS A 163 2.12 16.67 -5.69
CA LYS A 163 2.75 16.44 -4.39
C LYS A 163 1.76 16.81 -3.30
N VAL A 164 1.40 15.86 -2.45
CA VAL A 164 0.54 16.10 -1.28
C VAL A 164 1.34 15.78 -0.03
N GLN A 165 1.44 16.72 0.91
CA GLN A 165 2.23 16.57 2.13
C GLN A 165 1.34 16.77 3.35
N SER A 166 1.44 15.89 4.36
CA SER A 166 0.93 16.08 5.73
C SER A 166 -0.55 16.49 5.85
N ILE A 167 -1.43 16.03 4.95
CA ILE A 167 -2.88 16.26 5.02
C ILE A 167 -3.55 15.12 5.81
N GLU A 168 -4.54 15.45 6.63
CA GLU A 168 -5.37 14.53 7.42
C GLU A 168 -6.86 14.65 7.04
N GLY A 169 -7.20 14.33 5.79
CA GLY A 169 -8.56 14.46 5.25
C GLY A 169 -9.30 13.12 5.17
N ASP A 170 -10.62 13.11 5.31
CA ASP A 170 -11.41 11.87 5.29
C ASP A 170 -11.31 11.12 3.96
N ASN A 171 -11.40 11.87 2.84
CA ASN A 171 -11.33 11.32 1.50
C ASN A 171 -10.31 12.08 0.65
N CYS A 172 -9.32 11.36 0.14
CA CYS A 172 -8.29 11.91 -0.73
C CYS A 172 -8.26 11.10 -2.02
N LYS A 173 -8.58 11.77 -3.13
CA LYS A 173 -8.61 11.22 -4.47
C LYS A 173 -7.60 11.97 -5.33
N ILE A 174 -6.66 11.25 -5.94
CA ILE A 174 -5.63 11.80 -6.81
C ILE A 174 -5.63 10.99 -8.11
N GLU A 175 -5.89 11.65 -9.24
CA GLU A 175 -5.80 11.07 -10.58
C GLU A 175 -4.69 11.80 -11.36
N THR A 176 -3.76 11.06 -11.96
CA THR A 176 -2.68 11.61 -12.79
C THR A 176 -2.58 10.87 -14.11
N GLU A 177 -2.25 11.56 -15.21
CA GLU A 177 -2.12 10.91 -16.51
C GLU A 177 -0.71 10.37 -16.78
N HIS A 178 0.28 11.24 -16.96
CA HIS A 178 1.68 10.84 -17.22
C HIS A 178 2.64 11.41 -16.17
N GLY A 179 2.09 11.82 -15.04
CA GLY A 179 2.75 12.55 -13.97
C GLY A 179 3.35 11.68 -12.87
N THR A 180 4.12 12.31 -11.99
CA THR A 180 4.52 11.67 -10.72
C THR A 180 3.56 12.12 -9.61
N SER A 181 2.97 11.16 -8.90
CA SER A 181 2.18 11.39 -7.70
C SER A 181 3.03 11.12 -6.46
N ILE A 182 3.28 12.13 -5.64
CA ILE A 182 4.04 12.03 -4.41
C ILE A 182 3.10 12.28 -3.24
N LEU A 183 2.92 11.29 -2.37
CA LEU A 183 2.17 11.41 -1.13
C LEU A 183 3.14 11.31 0.04
N GLN A 184 3.22 12.33 0.88
CA GLN A 184 4.10 12.35 2.03
C GLN A 184 3.29 12.47 3.32
N SER A 185 3.37 11.47 4.20
CA SER A 185 2.75 11.48 5.53
C SER A 185 1.25 11.83 5.53
N VAL A 186 0.49 11.30 4.56
CA VAL A 186 -0.95 11.57 4.40
C VAL A 186 -1.77 10.61 5.26
N LYS A 187 -2.78 11.13 5.95
CA LYS A 187 -3.74 10.32 6.72
C LYS A 187 -5.15 10.56 6.20
N GLY A 188 -5.95 9.51 6.15
CA GLY A 188 -7.36 9.63 5.81
C GLY A 188 -8.13 8.34 6.04
N GLN A 189 -9.46 8.40 5.93
CA GLN A 189 -10.27 7.18 5.99
C GLN A 189 -10.21 6.43 4.66
N LYS A 190 -10.27 7.15 3.54
CA LYS A 190 -10.22 6.61 2.18
C LYS A 190 -9.24 7.38 1.32
N LEU A 191 -8.32 6.64 0.70
CA LEU A 191 -7.24 7.20 -0.11
C LEU A 191 -7.21 6.47 -1.44
N HIS A 192 -7.52 7.16 -2.53
CA HIS A 192 -7.54 6.60 -3.86
C HIS A 192 -6.56 7.34 -4.77
N VAL A 193 -5.57 6.63 -5.31
CA VAL A 193 -4.57 7.19 -6.21
C VAL A 193 -4.60 6.41 -7.52
N GLN A 194 -4.88 7.10 -8.61
CA GLN A 194 -4.86 6.53 -9.95
C GLN A 194 -3.81 7.23 -10.79
N THR A 195 -2.97 6.45 -11.46
CA THR A 195 -2.04 6.98 -12.47
C THR A 195 -2.15 6.17 -13.75
N LYS A 196 -2.25 6.85 -14.91
CA LYS A 196 -2.21 6.17 -16.22
C LYS A 196 -0.77 5.96 -16.72
N GLY A 197 0.21 6.58 -16.07
CA GLY A 197 1.56 6.73 -16.58
C GLY A 197 2.41 7.54 -15.60
N GLY A 198 3.68 7.14 -15.39
CA GLY A 198 4.62 7.85 -14.54
C GLY A 198 4.97 7.07 -13.28
N LYS A 199 4.88 7.69 -12.11
CA LYS A 199 5.30 7.08 -10.83
C LYS A 199 4.38 7.47 -9.68
N VAL A 200 4.10 6.53 -8.79
CA VAL A 200 3.48 6.81 -7.48
C VAL A 200 4.53 6.60 -6.40
N ILE A 201 4.76 7.62 -5.58
CA ILE A 201 5.75 7.59 -4.51
C ILE A 201 5.05 7.95 -3.20
N CYS A 202 4.95 6.99 -2.30
CA CYS A 202 4.45 7.20 -0.94
C CYS A 202 5.65 7.31 0.01
N LEU A 203 5.90 8.50 0.53
CA LEU A 203 6.97 8.81 1.47
C LEU A 203 6.43 8.93 2.90
N GLY A 204 7.19 8.43 3.86
CA GLY A 204 6.75 8.40 5.26
C GLY A 204 5.59 7.43 5.46
N THR A 205 4.65 7.80 6.33
CA THR A 205 3.52 6.94 6.71
C THR A 205 2.24 7.40 6.04
N VAL A 206 1.67 6.55 5.19
CA VAL A 206 0.33 6.77 4.65
C VAL A 206 -0.67 5.93 5.43
N TYR A 207 -1.67 6.57 6.02
CA TYR A 207 -2.66 5.93 6.88
C TYR A 207 -4.07 5.96 6.26
N GLY A 208 -4.75 4.82 6.20
CA GLY A 208 -6.16 4.73 5.77
C GLY A 208 -6.52 3.47 4.98
N ASN A 209 -7.73 3.46 4.42
CA ASN A 209 -8.08 2.47 3.39
C ASN A 209 -7.55 2.95 2.05
N ILE A 210 -6.49 2.30 1.58
CA ILE A 210 -5.69 2.78 0.45
C ILE A 210 -6.00 1.95 -0.79
N ASP A 211 -6.21 2.62 -1.91
CA ASP A 211 -6.48 2.02 -3.21
C ASP A 211 -5.64 2.72 -4.28
N ILE A 212 -4.55 2.08 -4.71
CA ILE A 212 -3.60 2.62 -5.67
C ILE A 212 -3.70 1.81 -6.96
N HIS A 213 -4.01 2.47 -8.07
CA HIS A 213 -4.02 1.87 -9.40
C HIS A 213 -3.01 2.57 -10.30
N ALA A 214 -2.04 1.82 -10.81
CA ALA A 214 -1.02 2.33 -11.71
C ALA A 214 -1.04 1.55 -13.02
N SER A 215 -1.41 2.20 -14.12
CA SER A 215 -1.46 1.57 -15.44
C SER A 215 -0.15 1.77 -16.22
N ASP A 216 0.00 1.03 -17.32
CA ASP A 216 1.18 1.07 -18.19
C ASP A 216 2.46 0.72 -17.39
N LYS A 217 3.60 1.31 -17.74
CA LYS A 217 4.90 1.13 -17.09
C LYS A 217 5.08 1.95 -15.82
N SER A 218 4.01 2.21 -15.09
CA SER A 218 4.03 3.08 -13.91
C SER A 218 4.57 2.38 -12.67
N ALA A 219 5.69 2.88 -12.13
CA ALA A 219 6.28 2.31 -10.93
C ALA A 219 5.59 2.84 -9.66
N VAL A 220 5.36 1.95 -8.69
CA VAL A 220 4.79 2.29 -7.39
C VAL A 220 5.83 2.01 -6.31
N THR A 221 6.29 3.05 -5.63
CA THR A 221 7.26 2.96 -4.54
C THR A 221 6.63 3.45 -3.24
N ILE A 222 6.66 2.62 -2.22
CA ILE A 222 5.96 2.82 -0.97
C ILE A 222 6.95 2.63 0.18
N ASP A 223 7.05 3.62 1.07
CA ASP A 223 7.86 3.54 2.27
C ASP A 223 7.08 2.82 3.39
N LYS A 224 5.96 3.38 3.86
CA LYS A 224 5.12 2.76 4.90
C LYS A 224 3.63 2.98 4.68
N LEU A 225 2.86 1.89 4.64
CA LEU A 225 1.39 1.93 4.67
C LEU A 225 0.85 1.34 5.96
N GLN A 226 -0.19 1.97 6.49
CA GLN A 226 -0.91 1.52 7.67
C GLN A 226 -2.43 1.67 7.45
N GLY A 227 -3.22 0.67 7.80
CA GLY A 227 -4.68 0.73 7.64
C GLY A 227 -5.36 -0.62 7.66
N SER A 228 -6.69 -0.65 7.58
CA SER A 228 -7.44 -1.92 7.61
C SER A 228 -7.36 -2.65 6.27
N SER A 229 -7.52 -1.93 5.16
CA SER A 229 -7.49 -2.50 3.81
C SER A 229 -6.60 -1.69 2.87
N VAL A 230 -5.67 -2.36 2.19
CA VAL A 230 -4.82 -1.76 1.16
C VAL A 230 -4.91 -2.57 -0.13
N THR A 231 -5.21 -1.89 -1.22
CA THR A 231 -5.19 -2.45 -2.57
C THR A 231 -4.18 -1.68 -3.41
N VAL A 232 -3.25 -2.38 -4.05
CA VAL A 232 -2.29 -1.79 -4.98
C VAL A 232 -2.28 -2.62 -6.25
N SER A 233 -2.53 -2.01 -7.40
CA SER A 233 -2.46 -2.65 -8.70
C SER A 233 -1.47 -1.92 -9.61
N THR A 234 -0.71 -2.69 -10.37
CA THR A 234 0.24 -2.21 -11.38
C THR A 234 0.07 -3.05 -12.65
N GLU A 235 0.37 -2.51 -13.83
CA GLU A 235 0.49 -3.34 -15.05
C GLU A 235 1.93 -3.82 -15.24
N ASP A 236 2.80 -2.99 -15.80
CA ASP A 236 4.17 -3.38 -16.17
C ASP A 236 5.23 -2.77 -15.25
N GLY A 237 4.84 -1.81 -14.40
CA GLY A 237 5.76 -1.13 -13.50
C GLY A 237 6.11 -1.93 -12.24
N LEU A 238 7.31 -1.68 -11.71
CA LEU A 238 7.77 -2.23 -10.44
C LEU A 238 6.86 -1.78 -9.29
N LEU A 239 6.41 -2.74 -8.47
CA LEU A 239 5.74 -2.49 -7.21
C LEU A 239 6.72 -2.76 -6.08
N LYS A 240 7.15 -1.71 -5.37
CA LYS A 240 8.02 -1.81 -4.20
C LYS A 240 7.37 -1.21 -2.97
N ALA A 241 7.20 -1.99 -1.90
CA ALA A 241 6.76 -1.49 -0.60
C ALA A 241 7.69 -1.95 0.52
N LYS A 242 8.27 -1.02 1.30
CA LYS A 242 9.19 -1.38 2.38
C LYS A 242 8.46 -1.88 3.63
N TYR A 243 7.43 -1.17 4.09
CA TYR A 243 6.69 -1.52 5.29
C TYR A 243 5.20 -1.49 5.04
N LEU A 244 4.52 -2.57 5.42
CA LEU A 244 3.07 -2.70 5.24
C LEU A 244 2.47 -3.30 6.51
N TYR A 245 1.79 -2.46 7.29
CA TYR A 245 1.17 -2.81 8.56
C TYR A 245 -0.34 -2.70 8.44
N THR A 246 -0.96 -3.75 7.91
CA THR A 246 -2.39 -3.71 7.56
C THR A 246 -3.12 -4.94 8.07
N GLU A 247 -4.43 -4.88 8.29
CA GLU A 247 -5.19 -6.09 8.59
C GLU A 247 -5.33 -6.98 7.35
N SER A 248 -5.58 -6.36 6.20
CA SER A 248 -5.68 -7.02 4.90
C SER A 248 -5.02 -6.19 3.79
N SER A 249 -4.30 -6.86 2.90
CA SER A 249 -3.74 -6.22 1.72
C SER A 249 -3.80 -7.11 0.48
N PHE A 250 -4.10 -6.49 -0.66
CA PHE A 250 -4.06 -7.09 -1.98
C PHE A 250 -3.12 -6.30 -2.88
N LEU A 251 -2.06 -6.93 -3.36
CA LEU A 251 -1.13 -6.32 -4.29
C LEU A 251 -1.05 -7.14 -5.57
N SER A 252 -1.18 -6.47 -6.71
CA SER A 252 -1.21 -7.13 -8.01
C SER A 252 -0.34 -6.42 -9.06
N SER A 253 0.26 -7.23 -9.93
CA SER A 253 1.00 -6.76 -11.11
C SER A 253 0.72 -7.64 -12.33
N ALA A 254 0.71 -7.08 -13.55
CA ALA A 254 0.62 -7.89 -14.76
C ALA A 254 1.99 -8.47 -15.12
N ALA A 255 2.98 -7.62 -15.37
CA ALA A 255 4.34 -8.02 -15.73
C ALA A 255 5.42 -7.50 -14.78
N GLY A 256 5.10 -6.53 -13.92
CA GLY A 256 6.03 -5.96 -12.95
C GLY A 256 6.40 -6.91 -11.80
N ASP A 257 7.62 -6.76 -11.32
CA ASP A 257 8.08 -7.41 -10.10
C ASP A 257 7.39 -6.78 -8.86
N ILE A 258 7.09 -7.61 -7.87
CA ILE A 258 6.55 -7.19 -6.58
C ILE A 258 7.62 -7.43 -5.52
N THR A 259 8.14 -6.37 -4.92
CA THR A 259 9.15 -6.43 -3.85
C THR A 259 8.58 -5.85 -2.56
N LEU A 260 8.51 -6.68 -1.52
CA LEU A 260 8.01 -6.30 -0.20
C LEU A 260 9.11 -6.48 0.84
N GLY A 261 9.31 -5.46 1.69
CA GLY A 261 10.22 -5.53 2.82
C GLY A 261 9.60 -6.31 3.98
N SER A 262 9.06 -5.59 4.96
CA SER A 262 8.38 -6.16 6.13
C SER A 262 6.86 -5.97 6.03
N VAL A 263 6.13 -7.09 6.04
CA VAL A 263 4.66 -7.11 5.93
C VAL A 263 4.01 -7.79 7.13
N HIS A 264 2.93 -7.20 7.63
CA HIS A 264 2.13 -7.70 8.73
C HIS A 264 0.66 -7.76 8.33
N GLY A 265 -0.01 -8.86 8.72
CA GLY A 265 -1.44 -9.09 8.49
C GLY A 265 -1.76 -10.17 7.47
N ASN A 266 -2.90 -10.05 6.78
CA ASN A 266 -3.34 -10.97 5.74
C ASN A 266 -3.02 -10.40 4.36
N ILE A 267 -2.01 -10.96 3.69
CA ILE A 267 -1.45 -10.41 2.46
C ILE A 267 -1.74 -11.35 1.29
N THR A 268 -2.27 -10.81 0.19
CA THR A 268 -2.45 -11.52 -1.08
C THR A 268 -1.66 -10.82 -2.18
N LEU A 269 -0.77 -11.55 -2.84
CA LEU A 269 0.12 -11.10 -3.90
C LEU A 269 -0.18 -11.87 -5.18
N GLN A 270 -0.31 -11.15 -6.28
CA GLN A 270 -0.56 -11.75 -7.59
C GLN A 270 0.28 -11.04 -8.66
N SER A 271 1.19 -11.77 -9.31
CA SER A 271 1.84 -11.27 -10.53
C SER A 271 1.55 -12.23 -11.67
N LYS A 272 1.40 -11.80 -12.94
CA LYS A 272 1.27 -12.79 -14.04
C LYS A 272 2.66 -13.24 -14.52
N MET A 273 3.56 -12.30 -14.76
CA MET A 273 4.89 -12.58 -15.30
C MET A 273 6.06 -12.14 -14.42
N GLY A 274 5.83 -11.27 -13.45
CA GLY A 274 6.88 -10.76 -12.57
C GLY A 274 7.21 -11.70 -11.41
N ASN A 275 8.38 -11.48 -10.83
CA ASN A 275 8.87 -12.12 -9.63
C ASN A 275 8.21 -11.51 -8.38
N ILE A 276 8.08 -12.31 -7.33
CA ILE A 276 7.56 -11.87 -6.04
C ILE A 276 8.64 -12.11 -4.99
N THR A 277 9.13 -11.03 -4.37
CA THR A 277 10.09 -11.09 -3.26
C THR A 277 9.47 -10.51 -2.00
N VAL A 278 9.55 -11.24 -0.89
CA VAL A 278 9.07 -10.80 0.44
C VAL A 278 10.18 -11.04 1.47
N ASP A 279 10.82 -9.96 1.94
CA ASP A 279 11.97 -10.04 2.85
C ASP A 279 11.57 -10.43 4.28
N SER A 280 10.34 -10.13 4.73
CA SER A 280 9.78 -10.63 6.00
C SER A 280 8.26 -10.56 6.04
N SER A 281 7.61 -11.71 6.23
CA SER A 281 6.17 -11.83 6.40
C SER A 281 5.76 -12.31 7.79
N SER A 282 4.84 -11.59 8.43
CA SER A 282 4.24 -11.91 9.72
C SER A 282 2.71 -11.96 9.62
N GLY A 283 2.14 -13.16 9.52
CA GLY A 283 0.70 -13.37 9.37
C GLY A 283 0.35 -14.38 8.28
N CYS A 284 -0.80 -14.20 7.61
CA CYS A 284 -1.19 -15.05 6.48
C CYS A 284 -0.68 -14.44 5.17
N LEU A 285 -0.11 -15.26 4.30
CA LEU A 285 0.44 -14.84 3.02
C LEU A 285 -0.05 -15.76 1.91
N LYS A 286 -0.63 -15.18 0.86
CA LYS A 286 -0.93 -15.87 -0.38
C LYS A 286 -0.17 -15.19 -1.50
N ALA A 287 0.72 -15.89 -2.20
CA ALA A 287 1.44 -15.34 -3.35
C ALA A 287 1.29 -16.25 -4.57
N SER A 288 1.04 -15.66 -5.74
CA SER A 288 0.86 -16.41 -6.98
C SER A 288 1.51 -15.73 -8.19
N THR A 289 2.20 -16.51 -9.01
CA THR A 289 2.73 -16.06 -10.31
C THR A 289 2.69 -17.14 -11.39
N ASN A 290 2.57 -16.78 -12.67
CA ASN A 290 2.56 -17.76 -13.76
C ASN A 290 3.95 -17.98 -14.34
N GLN A 291 4.76 -16.93 -14.47
CA GLN A 291 6.09 -16.99 -15.11
C GLN A 291 7.23 -16.34 -14.29
N GLY A 292 7.00 -16.00 -13.02
CA GLY A 292 8.04 -15.45 -12.14
C GLY A 292 8.49 -16.40 -11.04
N ALA A 293 9.65 -16.12 -10.44
CA ALA A 293 10.09 -16.77 -9.21
C ALA A 293 9.41 -16.15 -7.97
N ILE A 294 9.27 -16.93 -6.91
CA ILE A 294 8.80 -16.46 -5.60
C ILE A 294 9.92 -16.68 -4.57
N ASP A 295 10.35 -15.62 -3.88
CA ASP A 295 11.30 -15.68 -2.77
C ASP A 295 10.66 -15.05 -1.53
N VAL A 296 10.40 -15.85 -0.50
CA VAL A 296 9.67 -15.41 0.69
C VAL A 296 10.38 -15.84 1.96
N TYR A 297 10.60 -14.89 2.88
CA TYR A 297 10.96 -15.16 4.26
C TYR A 297 9.74 -15.04 5.18
N VAL A 298 9.41 -16.12 5.88
CA VAL A 298 8.27 -16.17 6.81
C VAL A 298 8.78 -16.08 8.25
N SER A 299 8.57 -14.94 8.91
CA SER A 299 9.05 -14.70 10.27
C SER A 299 8.08 -15.23 11.33
N GLN A 300 6.78 -14.97 11.17
CA GLN A 300 5.72 -15.48 12.05
C GLN A 300 4.64 -16.18 11.23
N LEU A 301 4.35 -17.44 11.60
CA LEU A 301 3.48 -18.28 10.80
C LEU A 301 1.99 -18.01 11.04
N GLY A 302 1.28 -17.66 9.96
CA GLY A 302 -0.15 -17.88 9.77
C GLY A 302 -0.42 -19.02 8.78
N LYS A 303 -1.26 -18.75 7.77
CA LYS A 303 -1.46 -19.63 6.60
C LYS A 303 -0.66 -19.09 5.42
N VAL A 304 0.22 -19.90 4.86
CA VAL A 304 1.08 -19.48 3.74
C VAL A 304 0.82 -20.35 2.51
N GLU A 305 0.32 -19.75 1.43
CA GLU A 305 0.05 -20.42 0.15
C GLU A 305 0.86 -19.73 -0.97
N LEU A 306 1.82 -20.44 -1.56
CA LEU A 306 2.69 -19.93 -2.61
C LEU A 306 2.50 -20.78 -3.87
N LYS A 307 2.32 -20.14 -5.03
CA LYS A 307 2.11 -20.84 -6.31
C LYS A 307 2.92 -20.18 -7.42
N SER A 308 3.79 -20.93 -8.09
CA SER A 308 4.49 -20.46 -9.29
C SER A 308 4.44 -21.51 -10.41
N HIS A 309 3.74 -21.24 -11.50
CA HIS A 309 3.54 -22.27 -12.52
C HIS A 309 4.81 -22.61 -13.33
N LYS A 310 5.58 -21.61 -13.77
CA LYS A 310 6.84 -21.79 -14.54
C LYS A 310 8.10 -21.29 -13.81
N GLY A 311 8.00 -20.82 -12.58
CA GLY A 311 9.14 -20.34 -11.81
C GLY A 311 9.40 -21.19 -10.58
N SER A 312 10.56 -20.96 -9.97
CA SER A 312 10.95 -21.61 -8.72
C SER A 312 10.40 -20.85 -7.51
N ILE A 313 10.19 -21.58 -6.41
CA ILE A 313 9.77 -21.02 -5.13
C ILE A 313 10.86 -21.28 -4.10
N ILE A 314 11.32 -20.22 -3.43
CA ILE A 314 12.23 -20.31 -2.31
C ILE A 314 11.48 -19.84 -1.06
N VAL A 315 11.38 -20.73 -0.07
CA VAL A 315 10.78 -20.43 1.23
C VAL A 315 11.87 -20.46 2.28
N LYS A 316 12.03 -19.34 2.99
CA LYS A 316 13.00 -19.19 4.07
C LYS A 316 12.26 -19.05 5.40
N VAL A 317 12.72 -19.76 6.42
CA VAL A 317 12.09 -19.76 7.74
C VAL A 317 13.12 -19.71 8.89
N PRO A 318 12.76 -19.14 10.05
CA PRO A 318 13.56 -19.24 11.26
C PRO A 318 13.43 -20.64 11.88
N SER A 319 14.44 -21.04 12.64
CA SER A 319 14.54 -22.39 13.24
C SER A 319 13.48 -22.72 14.28
N SER A 320 12.86 -21.71 14.88
CA SER A 320 11.82 -21.87 15.92
C SER A 320 10.41 -22.03 15.36
N LEU A 321 10.22 -21.88 14.04
CA LEU A 321 8.88 -21.84 13.45
C LEU A 321 8.23 -23.23 13.48
N GLN A 322 6.97 -23.32 13.91
CA GLN A 322 6.20 -24.56 13.91
C GLN A 322 5.19 -24.51 12.76
N ALA A 323 5.33 -25.41 11.79
CA ALA A 323 4.47 -25.42 10.60
C ALA A 323 4.28 -26.83 10.04
N HIS A 324 3.09 -27.12 9.52
CA HIS A 324 2.90 -28.20 8.56
C HIS A 324 3.38 -27.78 7.17
N LEU A 325 4.20 -28.60 6.54
CA LEU A 325 4.78 -28.32 5.23
C LEU A 325 4.11 -29.20 4.18
N GLN A 326 3.72 -28.58 3.06
CA GLN A 326 3.32 -29.26 1.83
C GLN A 326 4.01 -28.57 0.65
N LEU A 327 5.07 -29.17 0.14
CA LEU A 327 5.88 -28.61 -0.94
C LEU A 327 5.70 -29.48 -2.17
N SER A 328 5.24 -28.93 -3.29
CA SER A 328 5.09 -29.65 -4.55
C SER A 328 5.84 -28.94 -5.66
N GLY A 329 6.59 -29.68 -6.48
CA GLY A 329 7.26 -29.14 -7.66
C GLY A 329 7.92 -30.22 -8.50
N LYS A 330 8.55 -29.82 -9.60
CA LYS A 330 9.34 -30.75 -10.43
C LYS A 330 10.50 -31.33 -9.63
N GLU A 331 11.10 -30.48 -8.81
CA GLU A 331 12.13 -30.83 -7.84
C GLU A 331 11.83 -30.13 -6.53
N VAL A 332 12.06 -30.82 -5.41
CA VAL A 332 11.87 -30.26 -4.07
C VAL A 332 13.16 -30.47 -3.29
N ASP A 333 13.78 -29.37 -2.87
CA ASP A 333 15.01 -29.34 -2.09
C ASP A 333 14.68 -28.82 -0.68
N VAL A 334 14.91 -29.65 0.34
CA VAL A 334 14.71 -29.28 1.74
C VAL A 334 16.06 -29.31 2.44
N ASN A 335 16.54 -28.14 2.89
CA ASN A 335 17.82 -28.04 3.57
C ASN A 335 17.83 -28.90 4.84
N SER A 336 18.86 -29.74 4.99
CA SER A 336 19.05 -30.69 6.09
C SER A 336 19.08 -30.04 7.49
N GLU A 337 19.36 -28.74 7.58
CA GLU A 337 19.32 -27.98 8.83
C GLU A 337 17.91 -27.78 9.41
N VAL A 338 16.86 -28.09 8.62
CA VAL A 338 15.46 -27.99 9.03
C VAL A 338 15.00 -29.34 9.59
N HIS A 339 14.65 -29.38 10.87
CA HIS A 339 14.10 -30.58 11.51
C HIS A 339 12.64 -30.80 11.09
N VAL A 340 12.45 -31.59 10.03
CA VAL A 340 11.13 -32.00 9.54
C VAL A 340 10.83 -33.44 10.00
N GLN A 341 9.79 -33.60 10.81
CA GLN A 341 9.25 -34.89 11.27
C GLN A 341 8.12 -35.35 10.34
N GLU A 342 7.78 -36.65 10.39
CA GLU A 342 6.72 -37.25 9.54
C GLU A 342 6.90 -36.92 8.04
N MET A 343 8.14 -36.85 7.56
CA MET A 343 8.40 -36.50 6.17
C MET A 343 7.95 -37.63 5.24
N ALA A 344 7.02 -37.33 4.35
CA ALA A 344 6.53 -38.25 3.33
C ALA A 344 6.67 -37.61 1.95
N GLU A 345 7.33 -38.33 1.05
CA GLU A 345 7.49 -37.95 -0.36
C GLU A 345 6.57 -38.82 -1.22
N VAL A 346 5.75 -38.17 -2.05
CA VAL A 346 4.89 -38.84 -3.03
C VAL A 346 5.25 -38.26 -4.40
N ARG A 347 5.64 -39.14 -5.32
CA ARG A 347 5.83 -38.78 -6.72
C ARG A 347 4.59 -39.16 -7.51
N LYS A 348 3.99 -38.18 -8.17
CA LYS A 348 2.87 -38.41 -9.08
C LYS A 348 3.18 -37.70 -10.40
N ASP A 349 3.26 -38.48 -11.47
CA ASP A 349 3.70 -38.02 -12.78
C ASP A 349 5.09 -37.36 -12.69
N ASP A 350 5.21 -36.12 -13.18
CA ASP A 350 6.45 -35.32 -13.20
C ASP A 350 6.57 -34.37 -11.99
N VAL A 351 5.71 -34.54 -10.96
CA VAL A 351 5.65 -33.67 -9.78
C VAL A 351 5.95 -34.47 -8.51
N VAL A 352 6.94 -33.99 -7.76
CA VAL A 352 7.31 -34.46 -6.42
C VAL A 352 6.55 -33.65 -5.40
N THR A 353 5.85 -34.31 -4.49
CA THR A 353 5.19 -33.67 -3.33
C THR A 353 5.82 -34.18 -2.04
N VAL A 354 6.37 -33.27 -1.25
CA VAL A 354 6.90 -33.51 0.08
C VAL A 354 5.94 -32.95 1.11
N THR A 355 5.56 -33.76 2.08
CA THR A 355 4.79 -33.33 3.26
C THR A 355 5.59 -33.58 4.52
N GLY A 356 5.38 -32.77 5.56
CA GLY A 356 6.06 -32.96 6.84
C GLY A 356 5.59 -32.01 7.94
N LEU A 357 6.09 -32.22 9.15
CA LEU A 357 5.82 -31.41 10.33
C LEU A 357 7.11 -30.80 10.84
N MET A 358 7.21 -29.48 10.78
CA MET A 358 8.34 -28.75 11.33
C MET A 358 8.08 -28.45 12.80
N ASN A 359 9.04 -28.78 13.67
CA ASN A 359 9.00 -28.50 15.11
C ASN A 359 7.69 -28.94 15.82
N GLN A 360 7.21 -30.16 15.54
CA GLN A 360 6.02 -30.77 16.19
C GLN A 360 4.70 -29.98 16.03
N ALA A 361 4.52 -29.27 14.93
CA ALA A 361 3.30 -28.52 14.66
C ALA A 361 2.03 -29.40 14.61
N SER A 362 0.89 -28.89 15.09
CA SER A 362 -0.41 -29.56 14.93
C SER A 362 -0.97 -29.35 13.52
N LYS A 363 -1.54 -30.41 12.92
CA LYS A 363 -1.92 -30.49 11.49
C LYS A 363 -2.93 -29.44 10.98
N ARG A 364 -3.53 -28.57 11.81
CA ARG A 364 -4.76 -27.84 11.42
C ARG A 364 -4.72 -26.31 11.42
N GLU A 365 -3.80 -25.64 12.09
CA GLU A 365 -3.88 -24.17 12.20
C GLU A 365 -2.82 -23.42 11.37
N LYS A 366 -1.66 -24.04 11.17
CA LYS A 366 -0.43 -23.37 10.75
C LYS A 366 0.28 -24.19 9.69
N TRP A 367 0.19 -23.77 8.43
CA TRP A 367 0.73 -24.51 7.29
C TRP A 367 1.39 -23.62 6.25
N ILE A 368 2.39 -24.19 5.59
CA ILE A 368 3.06 -23.64 4.41
C ILE A 368 2.81 -24.61 3.26
N LYS A 369 2.15 -24.13 2.22
CA LYS A 369 1.98 -24.82 0.95
C LYS A 369 2.71 -24.06 -0.13
N ALA A 370 3.63 -24.72 -0.82
CA ALA A 370 4.32 -24.15 -1.98
C ALA A 370 4.15 -25.09 -3.16
N ASP A 371 3.69 -24.58 -4.30
CA ASP A 371 3.39 -25.37 -5.49
C ASP A 371 4.05 -24.77 -6.74
N ALA A 372 5.06 -25.46 -7.27
CA ALA A 372 5.84 -25.08 -8.44
C ALA A 372 5.91 -26.21 -9.48
N PRO A 373 4.82 -26.54 -10.20
CA PRO A 373 4.72 -27.76 -11.01
C PRO A 373 5.78 -27.90 -12.11
N LYS A 374 6.34 -26.80 -12.64
CA LYS A 374 7.44 -26.83 -13.62
C LYS A 374 8.76 -26.27 -13.09
N GLY A 375 8.81 -25.89 -11.81
CA GLY A 375 9.96 -25.27 -11.17
C GLY A 375 10.48 -26.12 -10.01
N THR A 376 11.46 -25.56 -9.32
CA THR A 376 12.02 -26.15 -8.10
C THR A 376 11.44 -25.45 -6.88
N VAL A 377 11.08 -26.20 -5.85
CA VAL A 377 10.74 -25.65 -4.54
C VAL A 377 11.91 -25.88 -3.59
N SER A 378 12.54 -24.82 -3.12
CA SER A 378 13.60 -24.87 -2.12
C SER A 378 13.09 -24.37 -0.77
N PHE A 379 13.24 -25.19 0.26
CA PHE A 379 12.92 -24.83 1.64
C PHE A 379 14.20 -24.70 2.46
N ARG A 380 14.48 -23.50 2.96
CA ARG A 380 15.76 -23.17 3.61
C ARG A 380 15.54 -22.58 4.99
N ARG A 381 16.49 -22.88 5.88
CA ARG A 381 16.66 -22.15 7.13
C ARG A 381 17.40 -20.83 6.85
N GLN A 382 16.93 -19.74 7.43
CA GLN A 382 17.64 -18.46 7.41
C GLN A 382 17.34 -17.70 8.71
N SER A 383 18.31 -16.99 9.25
CA SER A 383 18.06 -16.10 10.41
C SER A 383 17.42 -14.79 9.95
N TRP A 384 16.65 -14.14 10.82
CA TRP A 384 16.08 -12.82 10.52
C TRP A 384 17.15 -11.77 10.25
N PHE A 385 18.30 -11.85 10.93
CA PHE A 385 19.42 -10.94 10.68
C PHE A 385 19.94 -11.04 9.24
N GLN A 386 20.02 -12.26 8.70
CA GLN A 386 20.41 -12.50 7.30
C GLN A 386 19.34 -12.04 6.30
N SER A 387 18.06 -11.95 6.69
CA SER A 387 17.00 -11.51 5.78
C SER A 387 16.98 -9.99 5.58
N LEU A 388 17.59 -9.23 6.50
CA LEU A 388 17.70 -7.77 6.42
C LEU A 388 18.72 -7.27 5.40
N LYS A 389 19.54 -8.15 4.80
CA LYS A 389 20.56 -7.81 3.78
C LYS A 389 21.46 -6.63 4.21
N LEU A 390 21.78 -6.53 5.50
CA LEU A 390 22.72 -5.53 5.99
C LEU A 390 24.09 -5.84 5.38
N GLN A 391 24.75 -4.84 4.79
CA GLN A 391 26.14 -4.96 4.40
C GLN A 391 26.98 -5.09 5.67
N ASP A 392 27.84 -6.11 5.71
CA ASP A 392 28.81 -6.31 6.79
C ASP A 392 29.75 -5.10 6.97
#